data_AF-A0A946G680-F1
#
_entry.id   AF-A0A946G680-F1
#
_cell.length_a   1.000
_cell.length_b   1.000
_cell.length_c   1.000
_cell.angle_alpha   90.00
_cell.angle_beta   90.00
_cell.angle_gamma   90.00
#
_symmetry.space_group_name_H-M   'P 1'
#
loop_
_entity.id
_entity.type
_entity.pdbx_description
1 polymer ?
#
loop_
_entity_poly.entity_id
_entity_poly.type
_entity_poly.pdbx_seq_one_letter_code
_entity_poly.pdbx_strand_id
1 'polypeptide(L)'
;MAKDYNIMAGAGISDQDFVDMQGLPQELAQTANLHLWMTYQIYLGNKELETPDETIRLLAEHFMSMRLQVPQSQWLEMDVPENQHGPDFDSEWYMNDSKLLENCRLCFEEHPSSK
;
A
#
# COMPACT_ATOMS: atom_id res chain seq x y z
N MET A 1 2.48 -22.16 -5.25
CA MET A 1 3.67 -21.51 -4.64
C MET A 1 3.17 -20.21 -4.03
N ALA A 2 3.30 -20.03 -2.72
CA ALA A 2 3.00 -18.75 -2.09
C ALA A 2 3.99 -17.72 -2.67
N LYS A 3 3.48 -16.64 -3.26
CA LYS A 3 4.31 -15.58 -3.83
C LYS A 3 4.88 -14.80 -2.66
N ASP A 4 6.20 -14.73 -2.58
CA ASP A 4 6.89 -14.00 -1.52
C ASP A 4 6.85 -12.51 -1.84
N TYR A 5 5.90 -11.81 -1.23
CA TYR A 5 5.77 -10.37 -1.33
C TYR A 5 6.60 -9.66 -0.27
N ASN A 6 7.49 -10.35 0.48
CA ASN A 6 8.18 -9.81 1.65
C ASN A 6 8.85 -8.46 1.39
N ILE A 7 8.10 -7.42 1.68
CA ILE A 7 8.39 -6.02 1.40
C ILE A 7 9.56 -5.58 2.27
N MET A 8 9.61 -6.15 3.48
CA MET A 8 10.59 -5.86 4.50
C MET A 8 11.85 -6.73 4.38
N ALA A 9 11.97 -7.56 3.32
CA ALA A 9 13.15 -8.39 3.08
C ALA A 9 14.45 -7.56 3.05
N GLY A 10 14.40 -6.32 2.55
CA GLY A 10 15.52 -5.38 2.56
C GLY A 10 15.89 -4.83 3.94
N ALA A 11 14.95 -4.84 4.89
CA ALA A 11 15.15 -4.43 6.29
C ALA A 11 15.50 -5.61 7.21
N GLY A 12 15.56 -6.85 6.68
CA GLY A 12 15.84 -8.05 7.47
C GLY A 12 14.71 -8.47 8.41
N ILE A 13 13.50 -7.93 8.21
CA ILE A 13 12.30 -8.20 9.00
C ILE A 13 11.33 -8.96 8.09
N SER A 14 10.63 -9.97 8.62
CA SER A 14 9.57 -10.61 7.84
C SER A 14 8.30 -9.75 7.84
N ASP A 15 7.53 -9.75 6.75
CA ASP A 15 6.21 -9.09 6.72
C ASP A 15 5.33 -9.47 7.91
N GLN A 16 5.45 -10.72 8.38
CA GLN A 16 4.72 -11.24 9.53
C GLN A 16 5.12 -10.53 10.83
N ASP A 17 6.43 -10.42 11.09
CA ASP A 17 6.94 -9.68 12.25
C ASP A 17 6.58 -8.20 12.16
N PHE A 18 6.60 -7.63 10.95
CA PHE A 18 6.24 -6.23 10.73
C PHE A 18 4.77 -5.95 11.06
N VAL A 19 3.87 -6.78 10.53
CA VAL A 19 2.43 -6.71 10.81
C VAL A 19 2.15 -6.85 12.31
N ASP A 20 2.84 -7.77 13.01
CA ASP A 20 2.73 -7.92 14.46
C ASP A 20 3.21 -6.69 15.23
N MET A 21 4.38 -6.14 14.89
CA MET A 21 4.94 -4.95 15.55
C MET A 21 4.04 -3.73 15.39
N GLN A 22 3.52 -3.53 14.18
CA GLN A 22 2.67 -2.39 13.86
C GLN A 22 1.24 -2.58 14.38
N GLY A 23 0.80 -3.81 14.64
CA GLY A 23 -0.57 -4.12 15.06
C GLY A 23 -1.54 -4.11 13.88
N LEU A 24 -1.08 -4.60 12.73
CA LEU A 24 -1.84 -4.64 11.49
C LEU A 24 -2.67 -5.93 11.42
N PRO A 25 -3.72 -5.96 10.57
CA PRO A 25 -4.41 -7.20 10.25
C PRO A 25 -3.46 -8.23 9.63
N GLN A 26 -3.44 -9.41 10.22
CA GLN A 26 -2.55 -10.52 9.88
C GLN A 26 -2.70 -10.97 8.42
N GLU A 27 -3.90 -10.82 7.87
CA GLU A 27 -4.24 -11.14 6.49
C GLU A 27 -3.55 -10.25 5.45
N LEU A 28 -2.99 -9.10 5.87
CA LEU A 28 -2.18 -8.25 5.00
C LEU A 28 -0.75 -8.78 4.81
N ALA A 29 -0.24 -9.64 5.70
CA ALA A 29 1.11 -10.16 5.59
C ALA A 29 1.32 -10.89 4.25
N GLN A 30 2.44 -10.63 3.57
CA GLN A 30 2.74 -11.22 2.26
C GLN A 30 1.69 -10.90 1.19
N THR A 31 1.06 -9.73 1.27
CA THR A 31 0.16 -9.24 0.22
C THR A 31 0.60 -7.87 -0.27
N ALA A 32 0.32 -7.55 -1.52
CA ALA A 32 0.52 -6.19 -2.02
C ALA A 32 -0.40 -5.17 -1.31
N ASN A 33 -1.50 -5.61 -0.68
CA ASN A 33 -2.37 -4.74 0.12
C ASN A 33 -1.64 -4.14 1.34
N LEU A 34 -0.62 -4.84 1.87
CA LEU A 34 0.24 -4.29 2.93
C LEU A 34 0.92 -2.99 2.48
N HIS A 35 1.37 -2.90 1.22
CA HIS A 35 1.96 -1.66 0.69
C HIS A 35 0.96 -0.50 0.66
N LEU A 36 -0.27 -0.74 0.21
CA LEU A 36 -1.32 0.28 0.17
C LEU A 36 -1.66 0.78 1.57
N TRP A 37 -1.84 -0.16 2.49
CA TRP A 37 -2.15 0.13 3.88
C TRP A 37 -1.04 0.95 4.55
N MET A 38 0.22 0.50 4.45
CA MET A 38 1.38 1.21 5.01
C MET A 38 1.54 2.61 4.42
N THR A 39 1.37 2.74 3.10
CA THR A 39 1.52 4.03 2.42
C THR A 39 0.50 5.04 2.95
N TYR A 40 -0.74 4.61 3.21
CA TYR A 40 -1.74 5.49 3.81
C TYR A 40 -1.39 5.88 5.24
N GLN A 41 -0.92 4.92 6.06
CA GLN A 41 -0.49 5.21 7.43
C GLN A 41 0.67 6.22 7.47
N ILE A 42 1.67 6.05 6.62
CA ILE A 42 2.81 6.98 6.48
C ILE A 42 2.33 8.35 6.01
N TYR A 43 1.41 8.39 5.05
CA TYR A 43 0.80 9.64 4.59
C TYR A 43 0.08 10.39 5.71
N LEU A 44 -0.69 9.69 6.55
CA LEU A 44 -1.34 10.30 7.72
C LEU A 44 -0.31 10.86 8.72
N GLY A 45 0.75 10.11 9.02
CA GLY A 45 1.83 10.58 9.89
C GLY A 45 2.55 11.81 9.34
N ASN A 46 2.85 11.82 8.03
CA ASN A 46 3.47 12.97 7.37
C ASN A 46 2.55 14.20 7.41
N LYS A 47 1.23 14.03 7.23
CA LYS A 47 0.27 15.14 7.35
C LYS A 47 0.25 15.79 8.73
N GLU A 48 0.57 15.05 9.78
CA GLU A 48 0.63 15.57 11.15
C GLU A 48 1.95 16.31 11.45
N LEU A 49 3.04 15.91 10.80
CA LEU A 49 4.39 16.36 11.12
C LEU A 49 4.96 17.38 10.14
N GLU A 50 4.52 17.35 8.88
CA GLU A 50 5.14 18.07 7.78
C GLU A 50 4.24 19.14 7.16
N THR A 51 4.84 20.00 6.34
CA THR A 51 4.08 20.94 5.51
C THR A 51 3.30 20.20 4.40
N PRO A 52 2.23 20.79 3.84
CA PRO A 52 1.50 20.17 2.73
C PRO A 52 2.38 19.83 1.53
N ASP A 53 3.30 20.73 1.16
CA ASP A 53 4.21 20.52 0.02
C ASP A 53 5.16 19.35 0.27
N GLU A 54 5.70 19.25 1.49
CA GLU A 54 6.61 18.18 1.88
C GLU A 54 5.88 16.83 2.00
N THR A 55 4.64 16.83 2.52
CA THR A 55 3.78 15.65 2.55
C THR A 55 3.55 15.08 1.15
N ILE A 56 3.26 15.95 0.17
CA ILE A 56 3.06 15.53 -1.23
C ILE A 56 4.36 14.99 -1.83
N ARG A 57 5.50 15.62 -1.55
CA ARG A 57 6.81 15.15 -2.01
C ARG A 57 7.12 13.75 -1.48
N LEU A 58 6.96 13.52 -0.18
CA LEU A 58 7.19 12.24 0.47
C LEU A 58 6.23 11.15 -0.04
N LEU A 59 4.96 11.50 -0.29
CA LEU A 59 3.99 10.59 -0.89
C LEU A 59 4.41 10.15 -2.30
N ALA A 60 4.86 11.09 -3.13
CA ALA A 60 5.33 10.79 -4.49
C ALA A 60 6.55 9.85 -4.48
N GLU A 61 7.50 10.08 -3.56
CA GLU A 61 8.65 9.18 -3.37
C GLU A 61 8.22 7.77 -2.96
N HIS A 62 7.22 7.67 -2.07
CA HIS A 62 6.67 6.37 -1.66
C HIS A 62 6.00 5.64 -2.82
N PHE A 63 5.17 6.33 -3.61
CA PHE A 63 4.55 5.75 -4.80
C PHE A 63 5.56 5.28 -5.84
N MET A 64 6.65 6.04 -6.04
CA MET A 64 7.74 5.59 -6.90
C MET A 64 8.40 4.31 -6.38
N SER A 65 8.76 4.27 -5.09
CA SER A 65 9.37 3.08 -4.48
C SER A 65 8.47 1.86 -4.62
N MET A 66 7.17 2.02 -4.33
CA MET A 66 6.19 0.95 -4.40
C MET A 66 6.05 0.38 -5.81
N ARG A 67 6.02 1.24 -6.84
CA ARG A 67 5.98 0.81 -8.26
C ARG A 67 7.26 0.11 -8.71
N LEU A 68 8.40 0.42 -8.11
CA LEU A 68 9.67 -0.28 -8.38
C LEU A 68 9.74 -1.65 -7.70
N GLN A 69 9.10 -1.79 -6.53
CA GLN A 69 9.13 -3.01 -5.72
C GLN A 69 8.08 -4.04 -6.14
N VAL A 70 6.91 -3.59 -6.57
CA VAL A 70 5.78 -4.44 -6.94
C VAL A 70 5.68 -4.55 -8.48
N PRO A 71 6.00 -5.71 -9.08
CA PRO A 71 5.80 -5.97 -10.50
C PRO A 71 4.39 -5.60 -11.00
N GLN A 72 4.29 -5.03 -12.20
CA GLN A 72 3.01 -4.68 -12.85
C GLN A 72 1.95 -5.79 -12.80
N SER A 73 2.34 -7.05 -13.02
CA SER A 73 1.41 -8.17 -13.00
C SER A 73 0.77 -8.40 -11.63
N GLN A 74 1.44 -8.02 -10.55
CA GLN A 74 0.93 -8.19 -9.19
C GLN A 74 -0.09 -7.12 -8.84
N TRP A 75 0.03 -5.90 -9.38
CA TRP A 75 -0.98 -4.84 -9.23
C TRP A 75 -2.35 -5.25 -9.77
N LEU A 76 -2.37 -6.01 -10.86
CA LEU A 76 -3.62 -6.52 -11.46
C LEU A 76 -4.29 -7.60 -10.60
N GLU A 77 -3.51 -8.31 -9.79
CA GLU A 77 -3.99 -9.35 -8.88
C GLU A 77 -4.45 -8.78 -7.53
N MET A 78 -4.23 -7.49 -7.27
CA MET A 78 -4.67 -6.86 -6.03
C MET A 78 -6.19 -6.74 -6.00
N ASP A 79 -6.77 -7.21 -4.91
CA ASP A 79 -8.21 -7.11 -4.67
C ASP A 79 -8.53 -5.73 -4.08
N VAL A 80 -8.41 -4.69 -4.92
CA VAL A 80 -8.70 -3.30 -4.54
C VAL A 80 -10.05 -2.85 -5.09
N PRO A 81 -10.77 -1.95 -4.39
CA PRO A 81 -12.12 -1.56 -4.80
C PRO A 81 -12.20 -1.01 -6.23
N GLU A 82 -11.25 -0.19 -6.68
CA GLU A 82 -11.27 0.32 -8.07
C GLU A 82 -11.06 -0.79 -9.12
N ASN A 83 -10.40 -1.89 -8.76
CA ASN A 83 -10.20 -3.05 -9.64
C ASN A 83 -11.46 -3.95 -9.68
N GLN A 84 -12.39 -3.79 -8.73
CA GLN A 84 -13.61 -4.59 -8.60
C GLN A 84 -14.85 -3.94 -9.25
N HIS A 85 -14.82 -2.64 -9.54
CA HIS A 85 -16.02 -1.86 -9.88
C HIS A 85 -16.08 -1.45 -11.37
N GLY A 86 -16.40 -2.40 -12.26
CA GLY A 86 -17.11 -2.09 -13.50
C GLY A 86 -16.45 -2.49 -14.83
N PRO A 87 -17.13 -2.23 -15.96
CA PRO A 87 -16.68 -2.59 -17.32
C PRO A 87 -15.44 -1.82 -17.79
N ASP A 88 -15.05 -0.76 -17.08
CA ASP A 88 -13.86 0.04 -17.34
C ASP A 88 -12.70 -0.44 -16.46
N PHE A 89 -12.29 -1.70 -16.65
CA PHE A 89 -11.09 -2.25 -16.03
C PHE A 89 -9.88 -1.39 -16.44
N ASP A 90 -9.47 -0.49 -15.56
CA ASP A 90 -8.30 0.35 -15.73
C ASP A 90 -7.08 -0.43 -15.23
N SER A 91 -6.46 -1.19 -16.15
CA SER A 91 -5.27 -1.99 -15.84
C SER A 91 -4.06 -1.17 -15.39
N GLU A 92 -4.13 0.17 -15.47
CA GLU A 92 -3.08 1.10 -15.10
C GLU A 92 -3.52 2.06 -13.99
N TRP A 93 -4.60 1.75 -13.23
CA TRP A 93 -5.10 2.58 -12.13
C TRP A 93 -3.99 2.97 -11.14
N TYR A 94 -3.06 2.05 -10.87
CA TYR A 94 -1.92 2.24 -9.96
C TYR A 94 -0.87 3.24 -10.47
N MET A 95 -0.91 3.62 -11.76
CA MET A 95 -0.07 4.69 -12.31
C MET A 95 -0.62 6.08 -12.04
N ASN A 96 -1.90 6.20 -11.69
CA ASN A 96 -2.53 7.47 -11.35
C ASN A 96 -2.41 7.71 -9.84
N ASP A 97 -1.57 8.67 -9.43
CA ASP A 97 -1.30 8.96 -8.02
C ASP A 97 -2.57 9.27 -7.20
N SER A 98 -3.56 9.95 -7.79
CA SER A 98 -4.82 10.25 -7.09
C SER A 98 -5.65 9.00 -6.83
N LYS A 99 -5.76 8.12 -7.84
CA LYS A 99 -6.44 6.81 -7.70
C LYS A 99 -5.69 5.90 -6.74
N LEU A 100 -4.36 5.88 -6.84
CA LEU A 100 -3.51 5.09 -5.97
C LEU A 100 -3.66 5.53 -4.50
N LEU A 101 -3.68 6.84 -4.23
CA LEU A 101 -3.94 7.37 -2.89
C LEU A 101 -5.33 6.98 -2.37
N GLU A 102 -6.35 7.02 -3.23
CA GLU A 102 -7.70 6.64 -2.86
C GLU A 102 -7.80 5.14 -2.51
N ASN A 103 -7.15 4.26 -3.28
CA ASN A 103 -7.07 2.83 -2.92
C ASN A 103 -6.26 2.59 -1.64
N CYS A 104 -5.20 3.38 -1.39
CA CYS A 104 -4.49 3.34 -0.11
C CYS A 104 -5.44 3.66 1.05
N ARG A 105 -6.27 4.70 0.91
CA ARG A 105 -7.31 5.07 1.90
C ARG A 105 -8.31 3.95 2.11
N LEU A 106 -8.89 3.42 1.03
CA LEU A 106 -9.92 2.37 1.11
C LEU A 106 -9.36 1.10 1.75
N CYS A 107 -8.16 0.66 1.33
CA CYS A 107 -7.48 -0.48 1.92
C CYS A 107 -7.26 -0.28 3.43
N PHE A 108 -6.86 0.92 3.86
CA PHE A 108 -6.69 1.27 5.26
C PHE A 108 -8.01 1.22 6.06
N GLU A 109 -9.10 1.72 5.49
CA GLU A 109 -10.42 1.72 6.12
C GLU A 109 -11.06 0.33 6.23
N GLU A 110 -10.84 -0.54 5.24
CA GLU A 110 -11.30 -1.93 5.25
C GLU A 110 -10.54 -2.80 6.26
N HIS A 111 -9.29 -2.42 6.58
CA HIS A 111 -8.40 -3.19 7.44
C HIS A 111 -7.95 -2.34 8.64
N PRO A 112 -8.86 -1.94 9.54
CA PRO A 112 -8.50 -1.08 10.67
C PRO A 112 -7.48 -1.79 11.59
N SER A 113 -6.44 -1.06 12.00
CA SER A 113 -5.50 -1.55 13.02
C SER A 113 -6.23 -1.83 14.33
N SER A 114 -5.93 -2.95 14.97
CA SER A 114 -6.61 -3.39 16.20
C SER A 114 -6.01 -2.81 17.49
N LYS A 115 -5.23 -1.72 17.40
CA LYS A 115 -4.64 -1.04 18.58
C LYS A 115 -5.59 -0.04 19.22
#